data_AF-A0A1V3TRY1-F1
#
_entry.id   AF-A0A1V3TRY1-F1
#
_cell.length_a   1.000
_cell.length_b   1.000
_cell.length_c   1.000
_cell.angle_alpha   90.00
_cell.angle_beta   90.00
_cell.angle_gamma   90.00
#
_symmetry.space_group_name_H-M   'P 1'
#
loop_
_entity.id
_entity.type
_entity.pdbx_description
1 polymer ?
#
loop_
_entity_poly.entity_id
_entity_poly.type
_entity_poly.pdbx_seq_one_letter_code
_entity_poly.pdbx_strand_id
1 'polypeptide(L)' 'MCAVVLSSCTSEVVTKTEYIYPPQAYLVQCERTKFSGTTYGDAIDYLIVVMSERDLCAGQVDRIRNWQAQTKAGFK' A
#
# COMPACT_ATOMS: atom_id res chain seq x y z
N MET A 1 20.14 -15.94 54.64
CA MET A 1 19.39 -15.09 53.70
C MET A 1 19.32 -15.83 52.37
N CYS A 2 18.18 -16.43 52.04
CA CYS A 2 17.99 -17.12 50.76
C CYS A 2 17.72 -16.08 49.68
N ALA A 3 18.67 -15.89 48.77
CA ALA A 3 18.45 -15.07 47.58
C ALA A 3 17.56 -15.84 46.61
N VAL A 4 16.31 -15.40 46.46
CA VAL A 4 15.39 -15.88 45.43
C VAL A 4 15.76 -15.17 44.13
N VAL A 5 16.49 -15.85 43.26
CA VAL A 5 16.72 -15.39 41.89
C VAL A 5 15.45 -15.65 41.08
N LEU A 6 14.72 -14.58 40.78
CA LEU A 6 13.66 -14.59 39.77
C LEU A 6 14.33 -14.79 38.40
N SER A 7 14.47 -16.04 37.96
CA SER A 7 14.73 -16.34 36.56
C SER A 7 13.47 -15.97 35.79
N SER A 8 13.41 -14.74 35.28
CA SER A 8 12.45 -14.40 34.24
C SER A 8 12.70 -15.37 33.08
N CYS A 9 11.79 -16.31 32.87
CA CYS A 9 11.71 -17.03 31.61
C CYS A 9 11.28 -16.01 30.57
N THR A 10 12.25 -15.29 30.00
CA THR A 10 12.05 -14.68 28.69
C THR A 10 11.96 -15.85 27.73
N SER A 11 10.77 -16.43 27.60
CA SER A 11 10.41 -17.06 26.35
C SER A 11 10.60 -15.96 25.32
N GLU A 12 11.68 -16.05 24.56
CA GLU A 12 11.89 -15.20 23.41
C GLU A 12 10.70 -15.48 22.50
N VAL A 13 9.65 -14.68 22.64
CA VAL A 13 8.56 -14.66 21.69
C VAL A 13 9.19 -14.01 20.46
N VAL A 14 9.87 -14.82 19.67
CA VAL A 14 10.18 -14.50 18.29
C VAL A 14 8.83 -14.45 17.62
N THR A 15 8.14 -13.31 17.75
CA THR A 15 7.02 -12.98 16.90
C THR A 15 7.60 -13.00 15.49
N LYS A 16 7.38 -14.11 14.78
CA LYS A 16 7.56 -14.13 13.33
C LYS A 16 6.56 -13.10 12.81
N THR A 17 7.01 -11.87 12.65
CA THR A 17 6.30 -10.83 11.93
C THR A 17 6.36 -11.21 10.47
N GLU A 18 5.50 -12.15 10.08
CA GLU A 18 5.32 -12.45 8.67
C GLU A 18 4.70 -11.20 8.03
N TYR A 19 5.51 -10.53 7.20
CA TYR A 19 5.07 -9.33 6.51
C TYR A 19 4.01 -9.73 5.49
N ILE A 20 2.76 -9.34 5.73
CA ILE A 20 1.67 -9.59 4.79
C ILE A 20 1.72 -8.49 3.73
N TYR A 21 1.86 -8.90 2.47
CA TYR A 21 1.82 -7.99 1.33
C TYR A 21 0.37 -7.82 0.83
N PRO A 22 0.01 -6.64 0.28
CA PRO A 22 -1.25 -6.48 -0.42
C PRO A 22 -1.30 -7.37 -1.67
N PRO A 23 -2.49 -7.64 -2.21
CA PRO A 23 -2.64 -8.26 -3.53
C PRO A 23 -1.76 -7.56 -4.56
N GLN A 24 -1.01 -8.36 -5.33
CA GLN A 24 -0.01 -7.84 -6.28
C GLN A 24 -0.63 -6.92 -7.35
N ALA A 25 -1.90 -7.13 -7.69
CA ALA A 25 -2.67 -6.27 -8.59
C ALA A 25 -2.88 -4.83 -8.09
N TYR A 26 -2.59 -4.54 -6.80
CA TYR A 26 -2.65 -3.17 -6.26
C TYR A 26 -1.29 -2.46 -6.30
N LEU A 27 -0.21 -3.21 -6.52
CA LEU A 27 1.17 -2.71 -6.52
C LEU A 27 1.71 -2.45 -7.93
N VAL A 28 0.87 -2.63 -8.95
CA VAL A 28 1.20 -2.21 -10.31
C VAL A 28 1.45 -0.70 -10.33
N GLN A 29 2.48 -0.30 -11.07
CA GLN A 29 2.82 1.11 -11.17
C GLN A 29 1.69 1.88 -11.87
N CYS A 30 1.34 3.05 -11.34
CA CYS A 30 0.38 3.92 -11.99
C CYS A 30 0.92 4.41 -13.34
N GLU A 31 0.05 4.37 -14.35
CA GLU A 31 0.31 4.91 -15.68
C GLU A 31 0.62 6.41 -15.59
N ARG A 32 1.58 6.87 -16.38
CA ARG A 32 1.99 8.28 -16.46
C ARG A 32 2.35 8.60 -17.89
N THR A 33 1.35 8.87 -18.71
CA THR A 33 1.59 9.30 -20.09
C THR A 33 2.37 10.61 -20.09
N LYS A 34 3.36 10.72 -20.97
CA LYS A 34 4.14 11.95 -21.14
C LYS A 34 3.40 12.90 -22.09
N PHE A 35 3.35 14.19 -21.74
CA PHE A 35 2.86 15.21 -22.66
C PHE A 35 3.81 15.37 -23.86
N SER A 36 3.28 15.27 -25.07
CA SER A 36 4.01 15.49 -26.33
C SER A 36 3.32 16.48 -27.26
N GLY A 37 2.33 17.22 -26.76
CA GLY A 37 1.56 18.18 -27.53
C GLY A 37 2.33 19.46 -27.82
N THR A 38 1.87 20.19 -28.83
CA THR A 38 2.43 21.48 -29.27
C THR A 38 1.40 22.60 -29.28
N THR A 39 0.12 22.27 -29.15
CA THR A 39 -0.99 23.22 -29.15
C THR A 39 -1.77 23.20 -27.84
N TYR A 40 -2.59 24.23 -27.62
CA TYR A 40 -3.56 24.21 -26.52
C TYR A 40 -4.60 23.08 -26.65
N GLY A 41 -4.96 22.70 -27.88
CA GLY A 41 -5.85 21.55 -28.12
C GLY A 41 -5.24 20.26 -27.60
N ASP A 42 -3.97 20.01 -27.93
CA ASP A 42 -3.24 18.82 -27.46
C ASP A 42 -3.15 18.76 -25.93
N ALA A 43 -3.08 19.93 -25.27
CA ALA A 43 -3.05 20.00 -23.81
C ALA A 43 -4.40 19.60 -23.19
N ILE A 44 -5.53 19.94 -23.83
CA ILE A 44 -6.87 19.50 -23.37
C ILE A 44 -7.04 18.00 -23.58
N ASP A 45 -6.63 17.47 -24.74
CA ASP A 45 -6.70 16.03 -25.00
C ASP A 45 -5.82 15.24 -24.01
N TYR A 46 -4.60 15.73 -23.76
CA TYR A 46 -3.72 15.17 -22.75
C TYR A 46 -4.31 15.25 -21.33
N LEU A 47 -5.02 16.33 -21.00
CA LEU A 47 -5.68 16.47 -19.70
C LEU A 47 -6.69 15.33 -19.47
N ILE A 48 -7.47 14.96 -20.48
CA ILE A 48 -8.42 13.84 -20.40
C ILE A 48 -7.70 12.54 -20.10
N VAL A 49 -6.57 12.28 -20.77
CA VAL A 49 -5.72 11.10 -20.53
C VAL A 49 -5.26 11.06 -19.07
N VAL A 50 -4.58 12.11 -18.59
CA VAL A 50 -4.02 12.10 -17.22
C VAL A 50 -5.09 12.11 -16.14
N MET A 51 -6.29 12.64 -16.41
CA MET A 51 -7.43 12.51 -15.50
C MET A 51 -7.85 11.05 -15.36
N SER A 52 -7.95 10.31 -16.47
CA SER A 52 -8.29 8.89 -16.43
C SER A 52 -7.22 8.04 -15.72
N GLU A 53 -5.93 8.29 -15.98
CA GLU A 53 -4.81 7.63 -15.31
C GLU A 53 -4.82 7.89 -13.80
N ARG A 54 -5.08 9.14 -13.41
CA ARG A 54 -5.16 9.56 -12.00
C ARG A 54 -6.31 8.85 -11.30
N ASP A 55 -7.48 8.77 -11.92
CA ASP A 55 -8.66 8.17 -11.28
C ASP A 55 -8.47 6.65 -11.08
N LEU A 56 -7.84 5.96 -12.06
CA LEU A 56 -7.44 4.56 -11.91
C LEU A 56 -6.41 4.37 -10.79
N CYS A 57 -5.38 5.21 -10.76
CA CYS A 57 -4.34 5.17 -9.74
C CYS A 57 -4.91 5.42 -8.34
N ALA A 58 -5.80 6.40 -8.19
CA ALA A 58 -6.49 6.68 -6.93
C ALA A 58 -7.28 5.46 -6.44
N GLY A 59 -7.98 4.77 -7.34
CA GLY A 59 -8.68 3.52 -7.03
C GLY A 59 -7.76 2.39 -6.54
N GLN A 60 -6.54 2.27 -7.08
CA GLN A 60 -5.55 1.31 -6.58
C GLN A 60 -5.12 1.65 -5.15
N VAL A 61 -4.84 2.93 -4.87
CA VAL A 61 -4.46 3.38 -3.52
C VAL A 61 -5.58 3.12 -2.52
N ASP A 62 -6.84 3.36 -2.88
CA ASP A 62 -7.99 3.08 -2.00
C ASP A 62 -8.14 1.58 -1.70
N ARG A 63 -7.87 0.71 -2.68
CA ARG A 63 -7.83 -0.74 -2.45
C ARG A 63 -6.73 -1.15 -1.48
N ILE A 64 -5.55 -0.53 -1.54
CA ILE A 64 -4.47 -0.76 -0.56
C ILE A 64 -4.93 -0.32 0.83
N ARG A 65 -5.51 0.87 0.97
CA ARG A 65 -6.01 1.39 2.25
C ARG A 65 -7.07 0.47 2.86
N ASN A 66 -8.02 0.02 2.05
CA ASN A 66 -9.07 -0.90 2.47
C ASN A 66 -8.51 -2.26 2.89
N TRP A 67 -7.57 -2.81 2.11
CA TRP A 67 -6.89 -4.05 2.47
C TRP A 67 -6.10 -3.91 3.78
N GLN A 68 -5.41 -2.79 4.00
CA GLN A 68 -4.72 -2.53 5.27
C GLN A 68 -5.69 -2.46 6.45
N ALA A 69 -6.85 -1.82 6.27
CA ALA A 69 -7.88 -1.73 7.30
C ALA A 69 -8.44 -3.12 7.66
N GLN A 70 -8.72 -3.95 6.65
CA GLN A 70 -9.19 -5.34 6.85
C GLN A 70 -8.13 -6.21 7.54
N THR A 71 -6.86 -6.10 7.11
CA THR A 71 -5.75 -6.86 7.70
C THR A 71 -5.56 -6.50 9.18
N LYS A 72 -5.65 -5.22 9.54
CA LYS A 72 -5.56 -4.76 10.94
C LYS A 72 -6.74 -5.22 11.80
N ALA A 73 -7.93 -5.36 11.22
CA ALA A 73 -9.11 -5.84 11.94
C ALA A 73 -9.08 -7.35 12.21
N GLY A 74 -8.06 -8.06 11.72
CA GLY A 74 -8.06 -9.52 11.57
C GLY A 74 -8.93 -9.88 10.36
N PHE A 75 -8.35 -10.58 9.38
CA PHE A 75 -9.15 -11.15 8.29
C PHE A 75 -10.31 -11.94 8.92
N LYS A 76 -11.56 -11.49 8.71
CA LYS A 76 -12.74 -12.28 9.07
C LYS A 76 -12.84 -13.50 8.17
#